data_AF-S3BFL6-F1
#
_entry.id   AF-S3BFL6-F1
#
_cell.length_a   1.000
_cell.length_b   1.000
_cell.length_c   1.000
_cell.angle_alpha   90.00
_cell.angle_beta   90.00
_cell.angle_gamma   90.00
#
_symmetry.space_group_name_H-M   'P 1'
#
loop_
_entity.id
_entity.type
_entity.pdbx_description
1 polymer ?
#
loop_
_entity_poly.entity_id
_entity_poly.type
_entity_poly.pdbx_seq_one_letter_code
_entity_poly.pdbx_strand_id
1 'polypeptide(L)'
;MFIQKYVYRTNNGEVGKEYRIGEFPVYLKERGVTQILPGIGKTTRHSEIAAYLKINRKDQYSIFCLQEWIETFHRLNYDCFIVCDNPALYKILEKKVVFPSRRFQIIKSQTRVFNSLLRKMISKCWLKAGIAHFTTFSHAEKKGYAFFWNVDADDTAFCCNVEKRCELLRMAEEYARRNDLDAFSYDMWWTRSVGTHWSFGITFTKTMNKFISWIKFYANNDWQKDYKKYNVQYNVDWFFTFAKEKSILKCGTFYAEELILIHWGDFFRNNFASNISYFKDAHLHDLLHERLFNSQSQTWKIPGSIPCIIKLNSLNDSVSYLRNVVGLVNKG
;
A
#
# COMPACT_ATOMS: atom_id res chain seq x y z
N MET A 1 2.70 -3.43 31.30
CA MET A 1 1.64 -3.60 30.28
C MET A 1 0.31 -3.58 31.03
N PHE A 2 -0.40 -2.46 31.03
CA PHE A 2 -1.66 -2.32 31.76
C PHE A 2 -2.81 -2.76 30.84
N ILE A 3 -3.53 -3.81 31.25
CA ILE A 3 -4.77 -4.24 30.59
C ILE A 3 -5.92 -3.58 31.33
N GLN A 4 -6.66 -2.69 30.67
CA GLN A 4 -7.88 -2.11 31.20
C GLN A 4 -9.08 -2.94 30.75
N LYS A 5 -9.95 -3.29 31.70
CA LYS A 5 -11.15 -4.08 31.45
C LYS A 5 -12.37 -3.18 31.52
N TYR A 6 -13.12 -3.12 30.44
CA TYR A 6 -14.38 -2.39 30.34
C TYR A 6 -15.53 -3.39 30.35
N VAL A 7 -16.52 -3.15 31.21
CA VAL A 7 -17.74 -3.95 31.27
C VAL A 7 -18.87 -3.04 30.82
N TYR A 8 -19.58 -3.45 29.78
CA TYR A 8 -20.70 -2.69 29.23
C TYR A 8 -21.92 -3.60 29.05
N ARG A 9 -23.11 -3.01 29.03
CA ARG A 9 -24.34 -3.72 28.66
C ARG A 9 -24.62 -3.48 27.19
N THR A 10 -24.88 -4.54 26.45
CA THR A 10 -25.35 -4.44 25.06
C THR A 10 -26.80 -3.95 25.06
N ASN A 11 -27.25 -3.48 23.90
CA ASN A 11 -28.64 -3.03 23.71
C ASN A 11 -29.68 -4.14 23.98
N ASN A 12 -29.24 -5.40 24.03
CA ASN A 12 -30.08 -6.57 24.30
C ASN A 12 -30.05 -6.99 25.78
N GLY A 13 -29.40 -6.20 26.65
CA GLY A 13 -29.30 -6.46 28.08
C GLY A 13 -28.17 -7.41 28.50
N GLU A 14 -27.39 -7.95 27.55
CA GLU A 14 -26.26 -8.84 27.86
C GLU A 14 -25.05 -8.05 28.36
N VAL A 15 -24.29 -8.62 29.30
CA VAL A 15 -23.08 -7.98 29.82
C VAL A 15 -21.89 -8.37 28.96
N GLY A 16 -21.43 -7.44 28.12
CA GLY A 16 -20.21 -7.53 27.34
C GLY A 16 -18.97 -7.16 28.15
N LYS A 17 -17.83 -7.80 27.85
CA LYS A 17 -16.51 -7.47 28.41
C LYS A 17 -15.57 -7.14 27.27
N GLU A 18 -14.96 -5.96 27.32
CA GLU A 18 -13.92 -5.51 26.41
C GLU A 18 -12.61 -5.37 27.19
N TYR A 19 -11.51 -5.82 26.58
CA TYR A 19 -10.17 -5.69 27.15
C TYR A 19 -9.35 -4.78 26.25
N ARG A 20 -8.72 -3.77 26.84
CA ARG A 20 -7.87 -2.82 26.12
C ARG A 20 -6.45 -2.85 26.65
N ILE A 21 -5.49 -2.76 25.74
CA ILE A 21 -4.10 -2.42 26.06
C ILE A 21 -3.88 -1.01 25.53
N GLY A 22 -3.97 -0.01 26.40
CA GLY A 22 -4.08 1.38 25.95
C GLY A 22 -5.45 1.67 25.34
N GLU A 23 -5.48 2.28 24.15
CA GLU A 23 -6.73 2.70 23.47
C GLU A 23 -7.29 1.67 22.47
N PHE A 24 -6.59 0.55 22.22
CA PHE A 24 -7.00 -0.42 21.20
C PHE A 24 -7.87 -1.55 21.77
N PRO A 25 -8.99 -1.91 21.12
CA PRO A 25 -9.77 -3.08 21.50
C PRO A 25 -8.98 -4.36 21.20
N VAL A 26 -8.76 -5.18 22.22
CA VAL A 26 -8.07 -6.48 22.10
C VAL A 26 -9.05 -7.60 22.37
N TYR A 27 -9.19 -8.52 21.42
CA TYR A 27 -9.92 -9.77 21.64
C TYR A 27 -8.99 -10.76 22.36
N LEU A 28 -9.13 -10.87 23.68
CA LEU A 28 -8.41 -11.87 24.48
C LEU A 28 -9.16 -13.20 24.45
N LYS A 29 -8.57 -14.24 23.83
CA LYS A 29 -8.87 -15.62 24.22
C LYS A 29 -7.98 -15.99 25.39
N GLU A 30 -8.59 -16.37 26.50
CA GLU A 30 -7.91 -16.79 27.72
C GLU A 30 -6.92 -17.93 27.43
N ARG A 31 -5.75 -17.82 28.08
CA ARG A 31 -4.55 -18.69 28.02
C ARG A 31 -3.56 -18.33 26.91
N GLY A 32 -2.59 -17.52 27.34
CA GLY A 32 -1.44 -17.10 26.57
C GLY A 32 -0.67 -18.28 25.99
N VAL A 33 -0.90 -18.52 24.70
CA VAL A 33 0.06 -18.94 23.67
C VAL A 33 -0.64 -18.55 22.36
N THR A 34 -0.20 -17.48 21.68
CA THR A 34 -0.59 -17.28 20.27
C THR A 34 0.31 -18.16 19.39
N GLN A 35 0.15 -19.48 19.49
CA GLN A 35 0.48 -20.33 18.35
C GLN A 35 -0.78 -20.45 17.52
N ILE A 36 -0.88 -19.58 16.51
CA ILE A 36 -0.95 -20.08 15.14
C ILE A 36 -0.03 -19.17 14.34
N LEU A 37 1.28 -19.48 14.34
CA LEU A 37 2.09 -19.27 13.14
C LEU A 37 1.26 -19.73 11.94
N PRO A 38 1.25 -19.05 10.78
CA PRO A 38 0.42 -19.39 9.63
C PRO A 38 0.74 -20.81 9.14
N GLY A 39 0.12 -21.79 9.78
CA GLY A 39 0.07 -23.18 9.39
C GLY A 39 -0.94 -23.23 8.25
N ILE A 40 -0.45 -23.66 7.10
CA ILE A 40 -1.22 -24.03 5.91
C ILE A 40 -2.48 -24.79 6.37
N GLY A 41 -3.63 -24.12 6.31
CA GLY A 41 -4.86 -24.57 6.93
C GLY A 41 -6.04 -24.44 5.98
N LYS A 42 -6.34 -25.58 5.31
CA LYS A 42 -7.58 -25.99 4.61
C LYS A 42 -8.55 -24.90 4.13
N THR A 43 -8.59 -24.76 2.79
CA THR A 43 -9.73 -24.34 1.94
C THR A 43 -10.71 -23.35 2.56
N THR A 44 -10.27 -22.09 2.70
CA THR A 44 -11.21 -20.97 2.48
C THR A 44 -11.47 -20.86 0.97
N ARG A 45 -12.68 -20.47 0.56
CA ARG A 45 -12.96 -20.20 -0.85
C ARG A 45 -12.00 -19.10 -1.32
N HIS A 46 -11.09 -19.47 -2.20
CA HIS A 46 -10.08 -18.60 -2.75
C HIS A 46 -10.72 -17.33 -3.33
N SER A 47 -10.21 -16.16 -2.96
CA SER A 47 -10.65 -14.93 -3.61
C SER A 47 -10.06 -14.83 -5.02
N GLU A 48 -10.78 -14.21 -5.94
CA GLU A 48 -10.26 -13.89 -7.28
C GLU A 48 -9.07 -12.92 -7.20
N ILE A 49 -9.10 -12.03 -6.20
CA ILE A 49 -8.13 -10.95 -5.98
C ILE A 49 -7.28 -11.28 -4.75
N ALA A 50 -5.96 -11.13 -4.86
CA ALA A 50 -5.04 -11.14 -3.72
C ALA A 50 -4.67 -9.73 -3.27
N ALA A 51 -4.26 -9.56 -2.03
CA ALA A 51 -3.61 -8.33 -1.55
C ALA A 51 -2.19 -8.64 -1.05
N TYR A 52 -1.20 -7.92 -1.57
CA TYR A 52 0.19 -8.01 -1.15
C TYR A 52 0.60 -6.75 -0.39
N LEU A 53 0.89 -6.91 0.90
CA LEU A 53 1.29 -5.84 1.81
C LEU A 53 2.80 -5.92 2.05
N LYS A 54 3.57 -5.01 1.47
CA LYS A 54 5.03 -4.98 1.65
C LYS A 54 5.36 -4.19 2.90
N ILE A 55 6.24 -4.74 3.74
CA ILE A 55 6.69 -4.07 4.95
C ILE A 55 8.16 -4.39 5.22
N ASN A 56 8.97 -3.36 5.47
CA ASN A 56 10.39 -3.53 5.82
C ASN A 56 10.84 -2.63 6.99
N ARG A 57 10.06 -1.60 7.32
CA ARG A 57 10.32 -0.67 8.44
C ARG A 57 9.74 -1.18 9.76
N LYS A 58 10.36 -0.78 10.87
CA LYS A 58 9.99 -1.21 12.25
C LYS A 58 9.29 -0.10 13.04
N ASP A 59 9.18 1.08 12.44
CA ASP A 59 8.64 2.28 13.07
C ASP A 59 7.16 2.11 13.42
N GLN A 60 6.69 2.87 14.40
CA GLN A 60 5.30 2.76 14.85
C GLN A 60 4.31 3.13 13.73
N TYR A 61 4.62 4.15 12.93
CA TYR A 61 3.79 4.54 11.79
C TYR A 61 3.67 3.40 10.76
N SER A 62 4.70 2.56 10.59
CA SER A 62 4.67 1.43 9.66
C SER A 62 3.75 0.32 10.14
N ILE A 63 3.67 0.12 11.46
CA ILE A 63 2.71 -0.82 12.04
C ILE A 63 1.28 -0.29 11.90
N PHE A 64 1.09 1.02 12.09
CA PHE A 64 -0.19 1.69 11.82
C PHE A 64 -0.61 1.50 10.36
N CYS A 65 0.25 1.86 9.39
CA CYS A 65 -0.05 1.71 7.96
C CYS A 65 -0.41 0.25 7.62
N LEU A 66 0.36 -0.72 8.13
CA LEU A 66 0.06 -2.12 7.89
C LEU A 66 -1.31 -2.53 8.46
N GLN A 67 -1.64 -2.11 9.67
CA GLN A 67 -2.91 -2.42 10.32
C GLN A 67 -4.10 -1.86 9.53
N GLU A 68 -3.98 -0.62 9.05
CA GLU A 68 -4.95 0.05 8.18
C GLU A 68 -5.25 -0.76 6.91
N TRP A 69 -4.21 -1.27 6.25
CA TRP A 69 -4.38 -2.12 5.07
C TRP A 69 -4.95 -3.50 5.40
N ILE A 70 -4.54 -4.11 6.52
CA ILE A 70 -5.08 -5.40 6.97
C ILE A 70 -6.59 -5.31 7.20
N GLU A 71 -7.06 -4.27 7.87
CA GLU A 71 -8.49 -4.05 8.10
C GLU A 71 -9.26 -3.86 6.79
N THR A 72 -8.70 -3.07 5.88
CA THR A 72 -9.26 -2.83 4.55
C THR A 72 -9.42 -4.14 3.77
N PHE A 73 -8.36 -4.92 3.62
CA PHE A 73 -8.40 -6.16 2.84
C PHE A 73 -9.15 -7.30 3.53
N HIS A 74 -9.22 -7.27 4.86
CA HIS A 74 -10.13 -8.16 5.59
C HIS A 74 -11.59 -7.86 5.25
N ARG A 75 -11.98 -6.58 5.24
CA ARG A 75 -13.35 -6.14 4.92
C ARG A 75 -13.72 -6.39 3.46
N LEU A 76 -12.74 -6.34 2.56
CA LEU A 76 -12.89 -6.74 1.16
C LEU A 76 -12.90 -8.26 0.96
N ASN A 77 -12.60 -9.04 1.99
CA ASN A 77 -12.62 -10.51 1.98
C ASN A 77 -11.61 -11.11 0.98
N TYR A 78 -10.42 -10.49 0.86
CA TYR A 78 -9.34 -10.96 -0.01
C TYR A 78 -8.35 -11.85 0.74
N ASP A 79 -7.69 -12.75 0.01
CA ASP A 79 -6.50 -13.44 0.48
C ASP A 79 -5.33 -12.45 0.56
N CYS A 80 -4.64 -12.42 1.70
CA CYS A 80 -3.66 -11.38 1.99
C CYS A 80 -2.28 -11.95 2.33
N PHE A 81 -1.25 -11.42 1.68
CA PHE A 81 0.13 -11.83 1.82
C PHE A 81 0.99 -10.65 2.27
N ILE A 82 1.63 -10.80 3.43
CA ILE A 82 2.54 -9.80 3.97
C ILE A 82 3.95 -10.17 3.51
N VAL A 83 4.49 -9.36 2.61
CA VAL A 83 5.84 -9.56 2.07
C VAL A 83 6.83 -8.92 3.04
N CYS A 84 7.53 -9.76 3.81
CA CYS A 84 8.48 -9.30 4.82
C CYS A 84 9.70 -10.22 4.90
N ASP A 85 10.87 -9.66 4.60
CA ASP A 85 12.15 -10.38 4.67
C ASP A 85 12.88 -10.23 6.00
N ASN A 86 12.46 -9.28 6.84
CA ASN A 86 13.14 -8.91 8.08
C ASN A 86 12.70 -9.80 9.25
N PRO A 87 13.54 -10.75 9.73
CA PRO A 87 13.13 -11.67 10.79
C PRO A 87 12.87 -10.96 12.13
N ALA A 88 13.54 -9.83 12.37
CA ALA A 88 13.30 -9.03 13.58
C ALA A 88 11.93 -8.33 13.55
N LEU A 89 11.38 -8.07 12.35
CA LEU A 89 10.05 -7.48 12.20
C LEU A 89 8.96 -8.51 12.55
N TYR A 90 9.18 -9.81 12.33
CA TYR A 90 8.19 -10.85 12.66
C TYR A 90 7.76 -10.81 14.13
N LYS A 91 8.70 -10.66 15.07
CA LYS A 91 8.39 -10.52 16.51
C LYS A 91 7.60 -9.26 16.84
N ILE A 92 7.77 -8.19 16.05
CA ILE A 92 7.02 -6.94 16.21
C ILE A 92 5.60 -7.14 15.67
N LEU A 93 5.47 -7.75 14.49
CA LEU A 93 4.18 -8.06 13.87
C LEU A 93 3.33 -8.96 14.77
N GLU A 94 3.91 -10.04 15.29
CA GLU A 94 3.23 -10.95 16.23
C GLU A 94 2.69 -10.25 17.48
N LYS A 95 3.36 -9.18 17.93
CA LYS A 95 2.99 -8.46 19.16
C LYS A 95 2.06 -7.28 18.93
N LYS A 96 2.17 -6.60 17.78
CA LYS A 96 1.55 -5.29 17.56
C LYS A 96 0.48 -5.28 16.46
N VAL A 97 0.44 -6.29 15.59
CA VAL A 97 -0.52 -6.35 14.48
C VAL A 97 -1.62 -7.35 14.82
N VAL A 98 -2.86 -6.95 14.55
CA VAL A 98 -4.04 -7.79 14.75
C VAL A 98 -4.38 -8.45 13.42
N PHE A 99 -4.23 -9.77 13.33
CA PHE A 99 -4.63 -10.56 12.16
C PHE A 99 -6.06 -11.08 12.34
N PRO A 100 -7.04 -10.57 11.57
CA PRO A 100 -8.45 -10.90 11.80
C PRO A 100 -8.83 -12.30 11.29
N SER A 101 -7.99 -12.94 10.47
CA SER A 101 -8.26 -14.29 9.97
C SER A 101 -7.02 -15.04 9.49
N ARG A 102 -7.17 -16.33 9.19
CA ARG A 102 -6.12 -17.18 8.59
C ARG A 102 -5.81 -16.86 7.12
N ARG A 103 -6.54 -15.93 6.50
CA ARG A 103 -6.28 -15.48 5.12
C ARG A 103 -5.02 -14.62 5.01
N PHE A 104 -4.51 -14.16 6.15
CA PHE A 104 -3.27 -13.39 6.25
C PHE A 104 -2.08 -14.32 6.41
N GLN A 105 -1.13 -14.24 5.49
CA GLN A 105 0.07 -15.07 5.47
C GLN A 105 1.30 -14.20 5.31
N ILE A 106 2.34 -14.43 6.11
CA ILE A 106 3.64 -13.79 5.90
C ILE A 106 4.43 -14.61 4.89
N ILE A 107 4.90 -13.97 3.82
CA ILE A 107 5.75 -14.58 2.79
C ILE A 107 7.09 -13.86 2.70
N LYS A 108 8.11 -14.60 2.27
CA LYS A 108 9.42 -14.04 1.95
C LYS A 108 9.48 -13.63 0.48
N SER A 109 10.26 -12.61 0.20
CA SER A 109 10.59 -12.23 -1.17
C SER A 109 11.32 -13.37 -1.89
N GLN A 110 11.04 -13.53 -3.18
CA GLN A 110 11.66 -14.53 -4.05
C GLN A 110 13.08 -14.10 -4.50
N THR A 111 13.95 -13.77 -3.54
CA THR A 111 15.31 -13.26 -3.78
C THR A 111 16.13 -14.14 -4.71
N ARG A 112 16.05 -15.47 -4.56
CA ARG A 112 16.76 -16.43 -5.43
C ARG A 112 16.34 -16.34 -6.89
N VAL A 113 15.09 -15.95 -7.17
CA VAL A 113 14.54 -15.84 -8.52
C VAL A 113 14.95 -14.51 -9.16
N PHE A 114 14.83 -13.40 -8.42
CA PHE A 114 14.91 -12.06 -9.02
C PHE A 114 16.24 -11.34 -8.82
N ASN A 115 17.08 -11.73 -7.86
CA ASN A 115 18.30 -10.98 -7.53
C ASN A 115 19.24 -10.81 -8.74
N SER A 116 19.47 -11.86 -9.53
CA SER A 116 20.35 -11.78 -10.70
C SER A 116 19.74 -10.98 -11.85
N LEU A 117 18.43 -11.08 -12.05
CA LEU A 117 17.70 -10.36 -13.10
C LEU A 117 17.67 -8.86 -12.79
N LEU A 118 17.23 -8.49 -11.59
CA LEU A 118 17.08 -7.09 -11.20
C LEU A 118 18.41 -6.35 -11.08
N ARG A 119 19.52 -7.02 -10.72
CA ARG A 119 20.86 -6.39 -10.74
C ARG A 119 21.28 -5.89 -12.11
N LYS A 120 20.72 -6.44 -13.19
CA LYS A 120 20.97 -5.98 -14.56
C LYS A 120 20.09 -4.80 -14.96
N MET A 121 18.99 -4.57 -14.24
CA MET A 121 17.93 -3.64 -14.62
C MET A 121 17.87 -2.41 -13.73
N ILE A 122 18.15 -2.52 -12.44
CA ILE A 122 17.90 -1.47 -11.45
C ILE A 122 19.13 -1.23 -10.57
N SER A 123 19.18 -0.05 -9.96
CA SER A 123 20.27 0.34 -9.06
C SER A 123 20.26 -0.48 -7.77
N LYS A 124 21.45 -0.75 -7.23
CA LYS A 124 21.66 -1.63 -6.06
C LYS A 124 20.85 -1.21 -4.83
N CYS A 125 20.67 0.09 -4.59
CA CYS A 125 19.88 0.62 -3.48
C CYS A 125 18.41 0.19 -3.53
N TRP A 126 17.85 0.03 -4.73
CA TRP A 126 16.45 -0.34 -4.97
C TRP A 126 16.23 -1.85 -5.08
N LEU A 127 17.29 -2.65 -5.00
CA LEU A 127 17.21 -4.09 -5.29
C LEU A 127 16.21 -4.83 -4.39
N LYS A 128 16.20 -4.54 -3.08
CA LYS A 128 15.27 -5.20 -2.14
C LYS A 128 13.82 -4.85 -2.44
N ALA A 129 13.52 -3.56 -2.65
CA ALA A 129 12.19 -3.10 -3.03
C ALA A 129 11.75 -3.74 -4.35
N GLY A 130 12.60 -3.74 -5.37
CA GLY A 130 12.32 -4.37 -6.66
C GLY A 130 12.00 -5.87 -6.55
N ILE A 131 12.76 -6.62 -5.74
CA ILE A 131 12.49 -8.05 -5.50
C ILE A 131 11.14 -8.22 -4.80
N ALA A 132 10.79 -7.37 -3.83
CA ALA A 132 9.50 -7.42 -3.14
C ALA A 132 8.34 -7.19 -4.12
N HIS A 133 8.41 -6.16 -4.97
CA HIS A 133 7.39 -5.93 -6.01
C HIS A 133 7.29 -7.13 -6.96
N PHE A 134 8.40 -7.61 -7.55
CA PHE A 134 8.35 -8.71 -8.52
C PHE A 134 7.91 -10.05 -7.91
N THR A 135 8.10 -10.21 -6.59
CA THR A 135 7.54 -11.36 -5.85
C THR A 135 6.03 -11.39 -5.92
N THR A 136 5.35 -10.24 -5.85
CA THR A 136 3.88 -10.17 -5.91
C THR A 136 3.34 -10.71 -7.23
N PHE A 137 3.94 -10.31 -8.36
CA PHE A 137 3.58 -10.79 -9.70
C PHE A 137 3.76 -12.31 -9.84
N SER A 138 4.95 -12.83 -9.54
CA SER A 138 5.24 -14.27 -9.66
C SER A 138 4.45 -15.11 -8.67
N HIS A 139 4.18 -14.60 -7.47
CA HIS A 139 3.33 -15.31 -6.50
C HIS A 139 1.87 -15.32 -6.94
N ALA A 140 1.34 -14.20 -7.46
CA ALA A 140 -0.02 -14.10 -7.96
C ALA A 140 -0.26 -15.08 -9.11
N GLU A 141 0.66 -15.11 -10.08
CA GLU A 141 0.67 -16.06 -11.19
C GLU A 141 0.67 -17.51 -10.71
N LYS A 142 1.61 -17.89 -9.82
CA LYS A 142 1.73 -19.28 -9.33
C LYS A 142 0.52 -19.75 -8.52
N LYS A 143 -0.21 -18.83 -7.90
CA LYS A 143 -1.41 -19.14 -7.10
C LYS A 143 -2.69 -19.06 -7.92
N GLY A 144 -2.64 -18.58 -9.16
CA GLY A 144 -3.80 -18.51 -10.04
C GLY A 144 -4.77 -17.37 -9.71
N TYR A 145 -4.29 -16.28 -9.08
CA TYR A 145 -5.11 -15.08 -8.91
C TYR A 145 -5.27 -14.36 -10.25
N ALA A 146 -6.47 -13.85 -10.54
CA ALA A 146 -6.69 -13.07 -11.76
C ALA A 146 -6.16 -11.63 -11.62
N PHE A 147 -6.26 -11.07 -10.40
CA PHE A 147 -5.80 -9.74 -10.09
C PHE A 147 -5.16 -9.69 -8.70
N PHE A 148 -4.41 -8.63 -8.43
CA PHE A 148 -3.89 -8.38 -7.09
C PHE A 148 -3.65 -6.90 -6.80
N TRP A 149 -3.81 -6.54 -5.53
CA TRP A 149 -3.32 -5.30 -4.97
C TRP A 149 -1.85 -5.45 -4.54
N ASN A 150 -1.01 -4.48 -4.89
CA ASN A 150 0.40 -4.38 -4.52
C ASN A 150 0.59 -3.07 -3.74
N VAL A 151 0.79 -3.18 -2.42
CA VAL A 151 0.71 -2.04 -1.50
C VAL A 151 1.97 -1.88 -0.67
N ASP A 152 2.60 -0.71 -0.72
CA ASP A 152 3.68 -0.29 0.17
C ASP A 152 3.08 0.03 1.54
N ALA A 153 2.95 -1.02 2.35
CA ALA A 153 2.16 -1.00 3.57
C ALA A 153 2.95 -0.53 4.80
N ASP A 154 4.26 -0.27 4.68
CA ASP A 154 5.07 0.35 5.74
C ASP A 154 5.04 1.87 5.75
N ASP A 155 4.60 2.53 4.67
CA ASP A 155 4.64 3.98 4.58
C ASP A 155 3.45 4.64 3.88
N THR A 156 2.45 3.91 3.38
CA THR A 156 1.24 4.52 2.81
C THR A 156 0.00 4.31 3.66
N ALA A 157 -0.85 5.33 3.78
CA ALA A 157 -2.18 5.21 4.38
C ALA A 157 -3.16 6.27 3.85
N PHE A 158 -4.41 5.85 3.57
CA PHE A 158 -5.52 6.75 3.29
C PHE A 158 -6.15 7.26 4.60
N CYS A 159 -6.31 8.57 4.74
CA CYS A 159 -6.94 9.18 5.91
C CYS A 159 -8.46 9.18 5.79
N CYS A 160 -9.07 8.00 5.87
CA CYS A 160 -10.52 7.85 5.97
C CYS A 160 -10.88 6.51 6.63
N ASN A 161 -12.14 6.35 7.01
CA ASN A 161 -12.60 5.11 7.63
C ASN A 161 -12.48 3.90 6.65
N VAL A 162 -12.58 2.69 7.20
CA VAL A 162 -12.39 1.46 6.43
C VAL A 162 -13.44 1.29 5.33
N GLU A 163 -14.67 1.74 5.55
CA GLU A 163 -15.75 1.69 4.56
C GLU A 163 -15.41 2.47 3.29
N LYS A 164 -14.95 3.72 3.46
CA LYS A 164 -14.59 4.60 2.34
C LYS A 164 -13.32 4.12 1.62
N ARG A 165 -12.35 3.56 2.35
CA ARG A 165 -11.19 2.89 1.72
C ARG A 165 -11.64 1.73 0.85
N CYS A 166 -12.53 0.87 1.36
CA CYS A 166 -13.07 -0.25 0.59
C CYS A 166 -13.82 0.21 -0.67
N GLU A 167 -14.61 1.28 -0.56
CA GLU A 167 -15.33 1.87 -1.69
C GLU A 167 -14.37 2.36 -2.79
N LEU A 168 -13.35 3.14 -2.43
CA LEU A 168 -12.31 3.59 -3.37
C LEU A 168 -11.64 2.42 -4.09
N LEU A 169 -11.20 1.41 -3.35
CA LEU A 169 -10.51 0.28 -3.95
C LEU A 169 -11.43 -0.49 -4.91
N ARG A 170 -12.70 -0.74 -4.55
CA ARG A 170 -13.67 -1.39 -5.45
C ARG A 170 -13.91 -0.60 -6.73
N MET A 171 -14.07 0.72 -6.62
CA MET A 171 -14.27 1.56 -7.81
C MET A 171 -13.03 1.59 -8.71
N ALA A 172 -11.83 1.58 -8.12
CA ALA A 172 -10.58 1.49 -8.88
C ALA A 172 -10.45 0.13 -9.59
N GLU A 173 -10.82 -0.97 -8.93
CA GLU A 173 -10.86 -2.32 -9.51
C GLU A 173 -11.82 -2.39 -10.71
N GLU A 174 -13.04 -1.87 -10.54
CA GLU A 174 -14.04 -1.82 -11.60
C GLU A 174 -13.57 -1.00 -12.80
N TYR A 175 -13.00 0.18 -12.55
CA TYR A 175 -12.47 1.02 -13.61
C TYR A 175 -11.35 0.31 -14.37
N ALA A 176 -10.39 -0.28 -13.65
CA ALA A 176 -9.26 -0.98 -14.26
C ALA A 176 -9.72 -2.15 -15.14
N ARG A 177 -10.71 -2.92 -14.67
CA ARG A 177 -11.31 -4.03 -15.43
C ARG A 177 -12.06 -3.55 -16.67
N ARG A 178 -12.92 -2.54 -16.54
CA ARG A 178 -13.68 -1.98 -17.68
C ARG A 178 -12.76 -1.41 -18.76
N ASN A 179 -11.61 -0.90 -18.37
CA ASN A 179 -10.62 -0.32 -19.28
C ASN A 179 -9.48 -1.28 -19.65
N ASP A 180 -9.55 -2.55 -19.25
CA ASP A 180 -8.54 -3.59 -19.47
C ASP A 180 -7.10 -3.12 -19.17
N LEU A 181 -6.89 -2.52 -18.01
CA LEU A 181 -5.58 -2.03 -17.58
C LEU A 181 -4.72 -3.19 -17.04
N ASP A 182 -3.43 -3.18 -17.38
CA ASP A 182 -2.46 -4.13 -16.83
C ASP A 182 -2.09 -3.77 -15.39
N ALA A 183 -1.94 -2.48 -15.11
CA ALA A 183 -1.66 -1.94 -13.78
C ALA A 183 -2.32 -0.58 -13.61
N PHE A 184 -2.91 -0.33 -12.43
CA PHE A 184 -3.62 0.90 -12.12
C PHE A 184 -3.21 1.39 -10.73
N SER A 185 -2.46 2.49 -10.70
CA SER A 185 -1.82 2.99 -9.47
C SER A 185 -2.47 4.26 -8.95
N TYR A 186 -2.63 4.36 -7.63
CA TYR A 186 -3.01 5.61 -7.00
C TYR A 186 -1.91 6.66 -7.22
N ASP A 187 -2.30 7.88 -7.57
CA ASP A 187 -1.37 8.95 -7.91
C ASP A 187 -0.63 9.47 -6.68
N MET A 188 0.56 8.92 -6.46
CA MET A 188 1.51 9.41 -5.46
C MET A 188 2.61 10.28 -6.07
N TRP A 189 2.91 10.07 -7.35
CA TRP A 189 4.11 10.59 -7.99
C TRP A 189 3.88 11.12 -9.41
N TRP A 190 2.85 10.67 -10.11
CA TRP A 190 2.65 11.03 -11.51
C TRP A 190 2.34 12.53 -11.63
N THR A 191 1.42 13.05 -10.82
CA THR A 191 1.13 14.49 -10.81
C THR A 191 2.32 15.32 -10.33
N ARG A 192 3.02 14.92 -9.26
CA ARG A 192 4.19 15.67 -8.73
C ARG A 192 5.38 15.68 -9.69
N SER A 193 5.52 14.64 -10.50
CA SER A 193 6.55 14.50 -11.53
C SER A 193 6.12 15.05 -12.89
N VAL A 194 4.95 15.71 -12.97
CA VAL A 194 4.41 16.29 -14.21
C VAL A 194 4.28 15.24 -15.33
N GLY A 195 3.84 14.04 -14.96
CA GLY A 195 3.58 12.94 -15.88
C GLY A 195 4.81 12.17 -16.35
N THR A 196 5.91 12.20 -15.58
CA THR A 196 7.17 11.54 -15.97
C THR A 196 7.52 10.31 -15.15
N HIS A 197 6.83 10.06 -14.04
CA HIS A 197 7.12 8.92 -13.17
C HIS A 197 5.85 8.22 -12.69
N TRP A 198 5.65 6.98 -13.14
CA TRP A 198 4.61 6.07 -12.65
C TRP A 198 5.18 5.13 -11.59
N SER A 199 4.42 4.83 -10.53
CA SER A 199 4.93 4.14 -9.35
C SER A 199 4.00 3.07 -8.80
N PHE A 200 4.54 2.08 -8.07
CA PHE A 200 3.76 0.94 -7.56
C PHE A 200 2.98 1.12 -6.26
N GLY A 201 3.20 2.17 -5.45
CA GLY A 201 2.94 2.02 -4.01
C GLY A 201 1.52 1.67 -3.57
N ILE A 202 0.46 2.03 -4.31
CA ILE A 202 -0.87 1.42 -4.13
C ILE A 202 -1.43 1.07 -5.51
N THR A 203 -1.19 -0.16 -5.98
CA THR A 203 -1.51 -0.55 -7.36
C THR A 203 -2.42 -1.77 -7.43
N PHE A 204 -3.48 -1.67 -8.22
CA PHE A 204 -4.27 -2.82 -8.66
C PHE A 204 -3.71 -3.35 -9.98
N THR A 205 -3.39 -4.63 -10.04
CA THR A 205 -2.64 -5.23 -11.15
C THR A 205 -3.37 -6.46 -11.68
N LYS A 206 -3.48 -6.56 -13.01
CA LYS A 206 -3.89 -7.78 -13.70
C LYS A 206 -2.74 -8.77 -13.68
N THR A 207 -3.00 -10.01 -13.28
CA THR A 207 -1.95 -11.03 -13.22
C THR A 207 -1.38 -11.29 -14.61
N MET A 208 -0.06 -11.16 -14.73
CA MET A 208 0.65 -11.38 -15.98
C MET A 208 1.01 -12.86 -16.15
N ASN A 209 0.64 -13.44 -17.29
CA ASN A 209 1.06 -14.78 -17.68
C ASN A 209 2.54 -14.78 -18.08
N LYS A 210 3.28 -15.78 -17.64
CA LYS A 210 4.72 -15.97 -17.88
C LYS A 210 5.56 -14.78 -17.41
N PHE A 211 5.22 -14.18 -16.27
CA PHE A 211 5.86 -12.95 -15.77
C PHE A 211 7.39 -13.07 -15.68
N ILE A 212 7.92 -14.19 -15.19
CA ILE A 212 9.37 -14.42 -15.10
C ILE A 212 10.03 -14.40 -16.49
N SER A 213 9.38 -15.00 -17.49
CA SER A 213 9.90 -15.01 -18.87
C SER A 213 9.86 -13.61 -19.48
N TRP A 214 8.79 -12.86 -19.23
CA TRP A 214 8.68 -11.46 -19.65
C TRP A 214 9.80 -10.60 -19.05
N ILE A 215 10.06 -10.71 -17.75
CA ILE A 215 11.18 -9.99 -17.10
C ILE A 215 12.53 -10.40 -17.67
N LYS A 216 12.76 -11.70 -17.93
CA LYS A 216 14.02 -12.17 -18.53
C LYS A 216 14.28 -11.52 -19.89
N PHE A 217 13.26 -11.33 -20.70
CA PHE A 217 13.37 -10.69 -22.01
C PHE A 217 13.83 -9.23 -21.90
N TYR A 218 13.34 -8.50 -20.89
CA TYR A 218 13.70 -7.10 -20.64
C TYR A 218 14.83 -6.91 -19.62
N ALA A 219 15.54 -7.97 -19.22
CA ALA A 219 16.53 -7.94 -18.13
C ALA A 219 17.88 -7.31 -18.54
N ASN A 220 17.84 -6.04 -18.93
CA ASN A 220 18.99 -5.19 -19.24
C ASN A 220 18.77 -3.75 -18.70
N ASN A 221 19.74 -2.87 -18.93
CA ASN A 221 19.68 -1.46 -18.53
C ASN A 221 19.54 -0.49 -19.71
N ASP A 222 19.26 -0.98 -20.93
CA ASP A 222 19.20 -0.13 -22.13
C ASP A 222 18.09 0.92 -22.01
N TRP A 223 16.94 0.53 -21.45
CA TRP A 223 15.81 1.42 -21.21
C TRP A 223 16.16 2.61 -20.29
N GLN A 224 17.20 2.52 -19.45
CA GLN A 224 17.60 3.61 -18.58
C GLN A 224 18.12 4.82 -19.36
N LYS A 225 18.59 4.62 -20.60
CA LYS A 225 19.10 5.70 -21.47
C LYS A 225 18.07 6.80 -21.66
N ASP A 226 16.79 6.44 -21.77
CA ASP A 226 15.67 7.36 -21.98
C ASP A 226 15.42 8.27 -20.75
N TYR A 227 15.90 7.88 -19.56
CA TYR A 227 15.59 8.54 -18.28
C TYR A 227 16.80 9.18 -17.58
N LYS A 228 17.98 9.19 -18.22
CA LYS A 228 19.22 9.76 -17.65
C LYS A 228 19.12 11.22 -17.23
N LYS A 229 18.25 12.00 -17.86
CA LYS A 229 18.01 13.40 -17.51
C LYS A 229 17.18 13.58 -16.24
N TYR A 230 16.45 12.55 -15.80
CA TYR A 230 15.55 12.61 -14.65
C TYR A 230 16.14 11.96 -13.40
N ASN A 231 16.95 10.91 -13.57
CA ASN A 231 17.47 10.17 -12.43
C ASN A 231 18.83 9.51 -12.73
N VAL A 232 19.57 9.22 -11.67
CA VAL A 232 20.81 8.42 -11.72
C VAL A 232 20.67 7.10 -10.97
N GLN A 233 19.58 6.93 -10.22
CA GLN A 233 19.20 5.69 -9.55
C GLN A 233 17.84 5.21 -10.03
N TYR A 234 17.82 4.05 -10.68
CA TYR A 234 16.61 3.51 -11.30
C TYR A 234 16.05 2.39 -10.46
N ASN A 235 14.74 2.41 -10.23
CA ASN A 235 13.98 1.39 -9.54
C ASN A 235 13.03 0.70 -10.54
N VAL A 236 12.17 -0.20 -10.04
CA VAL A 236 11.18 -0.89 -10.89
C VAL A 236 10.05 0.03 -11.35
N ASP A 237 9.79 1.14 -10.66
CA ASP A 237 8.82 2.17 -11.07
C ASP A 237 9.25 2.82 -12.39
N TRP A 238 10.54 3.16 -12.53
CA TRP A 238 11.08 3.67 -13.80
C TRP A 238 10.99 2.65 -14.93
N PHE A 239 11.20 1.36 -14.63
CA PHE A 239 11.01 0.30 -15.63
C PHE A 239 9.55 0.18 -16.08
N PHE A 240 8.59 0.32 -15.17
CA PHE A 240 7.16 0.31 -15.52
C PHE A 240 6.70 1.60 -16.20
N THR A 241 7.35 2.73 -15.91
CA THR A 241 7.20 3.98 -16.67
C THR A 241 7.63 3.77 -18.12
N PHE A 242 8.79 3.13 -18.34
CA PHE A 242 9.23 2.71 -19.68
C PHE A 242 8.24 1.78 -20.36
N ALA A 243 7.78 0.74 -19.68
CA ALA A 243 6.81 -0.19 -20.24
C ALA A 243 5.50 0.49 -20.63
N LYS A 244 5.05 1.47 -19.84
CA LYS A 244 3.89 2.33 -20.13
C LYS A 244 4.11 3.18 -21.39
N GLU A 245 5.20 3.93 -21.44
CA GLU A 245 5.49 4.87 -22.53
C GLU A 245 5.71 4.16 -23.88
N LYS A 246 6.30 2.96 -23.86
CA LYS A 246 6.46 2.13 -25.07
C LYS A 246 5.24 1.27 -25.40
N SER A 247 4.11 1.45 -24.70
CA SER A 247 2.89 0.65 -24.88
C SER A 247 3.12 -0.88 -24.74
N ILE A 248 4.14 -1.28 -23.98
CA ILE A 248 4.41 -2.68 -23.63
C ILE A 248 3.39 -3.14 -22.58
N LEU A 249 3.00 -2.24 -21.67
CA LEU A 249 1.95 -2.44 -20.69
C LEU A 249 0.98 -1.26 -20.71
N LYS A 250 -0.31 -1.54 -20.59
CA LYS A 250 -1.37 -0.56 -20.42
C LYS A 250 -1.49 -0.15 -18.95
N CYS A 251 -0.52 0.63 -18.48
CA CYS A 251 -0.52 1.18 -17.13
C CYS A 251 -1.35 2.48 -17.04
N GLY A 252 -2.21 2.60 -16.04
CA GLY A 252 -2.97 3.81 -15.73
C GLY A 252 -2.64 4.35 -14.33
N THR A 253 -3.09 5.58 -14.09
CA THR A 253 -3.01 6.26 -12.80
C THR A 253 -4.42 6.66 -12.40
N PHE A 254 -4.73 6.72 -11.10
CA PHE A 254 -5.99 7.27 -10.60
C PHE A 254 -5.82 8.10 -9.35
N TYR A 255 -6.83 8.91 -9.04
CA TYR A 255 -6.88 9.63 -7.78
C TYR A 255 -8.30 9.65 -7.20
N ALA A 256 -8.40 10.12 -5.96
CA ALA A 256 -9.65 10.44 -5.30
C ALA A 256 -9.66 11.90 -4.88
N GLU A 257 -10.76 12.62 -5.11
CA GLU A 257 -10.91 13.97 -4.59
C GLU A 257 -11.20 13.96 -3.09
N GLU A 258 -10.70 14.99 -2.40
CA GLU A 258 -10.93 15.29 -0.99
C GLU A 258 -10.48 14.19 0.00
N LEU A 259 -9.57 13.33 -0.45
CA LEU A 259 -8.91 12.32 0.36
C LEU A 259 -7.45 12.69 0.62
N ILE A 260 -7.05 12.73 1.90
CA ILE A 260 -5.63 12.82 2.26
C ILE A 260 -4.99 11.44 2.18
N LEU A 261 -3.92 11.33 1.40
CA LEU A 261 -2.95 10.24 1.44
C LEU A 261 -1.75 10.68 2.28
N ILE A 262 -1.27 9.79 3.15
CA ILE A 262 0.04 9.93 3.78
C ILE A 262 1.02 8.98 3.08
N HIS A 263 2.19 9.50 2.72
CA HIS A 263 3.37 8.73 2.35
C HIS A 263 4.53 9.10 3.29
N TRP A 264 4.84 8.21 4.24
CA TRP A 264 5.77 8.43 5.33
C TRP A 264 7.24 8.35 4.90
N GLY A 265 8.02 9.32 5.37
CA GLY A 265 9.46 9.34 5.23
C GLY A 265 10.07 10.54 5.95
N ASP A 266 11.21 11.00 5.46
CA ASP A 266 11.83 12.21 5.99
C ASP A 266 11.19 13.45 5.36
N PHE A 267 10.13 13.97 5.99
CA PHE A 267 9.42 15.17 5.54
C PHE A 267 10.29 16.44 5.53
N PHE A 268 11.37 16.48 6.30
CA PHE A 268 12.23 17.66 6.41
C PHE A 268 13.37 17.65 5.40
N ARG A 269 13.99 16.50 5.15
CA ARG A 269 15.11 16.37 4.20
C ARG A 269 14.67 15.99 2.80
N ASN A 270 13.51 15.35 2.65
CA ASN A 270 13.02 14.87 1.36
C ASN A 270 11.49 14.98 1.28
N ASN A 271 11.00 16.23 1.28
CA ASN A 271 9.59 16.56 1.08
C ASN A 271 9.04 16.11 -0.28
N PHE A 272 9.90 15.95 -1.29
CA PHE A 272 9.48 15.37 -2.55
C PHE A 272 9.16 13.88 -2.38
N ALA A 273 9.93 13.14 -1.56
CA ALA A 273 9.65 11.74 -1.33
C ALA A 273 8.68 11.40 -0.21
N SER A 274 8.44 12.33 0.72
CA SER A 274 7.55 12.11 1.86
C SER A 274 6.50 13.22 1.85
N ASN A 275 5.22 12.87 1.78
CA ASN A 275 4.16 13.87 1.65
C ASN A 275 2.88 13.48 2.37
N ILE A 276 2.13 14.50 2.77
CA ILE A 276 0.72 14.38 3.17
C ILE A 276 -0.03 15.20 2.14
N SER A 277 -0.70 14.52 1.22
CA SER A 277 -1.25 15.16 0.03
C SER A 277 -2.70 14.82 -0.21
N TYR A 278 -3.41 15.69 -0.91
CA TYR A 278 -4.80 15.49 -1.29
C TYR A 278 -5.08 16.11 -2.66
N PHE A 279 -6.07 15.58 -3.37
CA PHE A 279 -6.53 16.18 -4.62
C PHE A 279 -7.79 17.00 -4.39
N LYS A 280 -7.85 18.17 -5.00
CA LYS A 280 -9.03 19.04 -5.00
C LYS A 280 -9.03 19.89 -6.27
N ASP A 281 -10.20 20.02 -6.91
CA ASP A 281 -10.38 20.88 -8.08
C ASP A 281 -9.34 20.60 -9.19
N ALA A 282 -9.08 19.32 -9.46
CA ALA A 282 -8.06 18.83 -10.39
C ALA A 282 -6.60 19.27 -10.11
N HIS A 283 -6.29 19.57 -8.86
CA HIS A 283 -4.94 19.86 -8.39
C HIS A 283 -4.56 18.95 -7.22
N LEU A 284 -3.27 18.63 -7.15
CA LEU A 284 -2.65 17.97 -6.01
C LEU A 284 -2.07 19.03 -5.06
N HIS A 285 -2.39 18.90 -3.79
CA HIS A 285 -1.99 19.80 -2.71
C HIS A 285 -1.07 19.05 -1.73
N ASP A 286 -0.03 19.70 -1.23
CA ASP A 286 0.79 19.22 -0.10
C ASP A 286 0.35 19.92 1.20
N LEU A 287 -0.40 19.20 2.03
CA LEU A 287 -1.01 19.71 3.25
C LEU A 287 0.03 20.19 4.28
N LEU A 288 1.18 19.52 4.36
CA LEU A 288 2.22 19.89 5.33
C LEU A 288 2.88 21.20 4.89
N HIS A 289 3.19 21.34 3.60
CA HIS A 289 3.78 22.57 3.08
C HIS A 289 2.83 23.76 3.17
N GLU A 290 1.57 23.58 2.79
CA GLU A 290 0.54 24.63 2.90
C GLU A 290 0.46 25.19 4.33
N ARG A 291 0.54 24.33 5.34
CA ARG A 291 0.46 24.73 6.76
C ARG A 291 1.74 25.31 7.33
N LEU A 292 2.91 24.82 6.91
CA LEU A 292 4.19 25.28 7.44
C LEU A 292 4.65 26.59 6.81
N PHE A 293 4.35 26.80 5.54
CA PHE A 293 4.93 27.88 4.75
C PHE A 293 3.90 28.91 4.25
N ASN A 294 2.61 28.74 4.56
CA ASN A 294 1.52 29.62 4.12
C ASN A 294 1.54 29.91 2.60
N SER A 295 2.15 29.02 1.80
CA SER A 295 2.40 29.27 0.38
C SER A 295 1.51 28.40 -0.49
N GLN A 296 0.87 29.01 -1.49
CA GLN A 296 0.18 28.30 -2.59
C GLN A 296 1.16 27.53 -3.50
N SER A 297 2.47 27.66 -3.27
CA SER A 297 3.55 27.27 -4.18
C SER A 297 3.80 25.76 -4.33
N GLN A 298 3.07 24.90 -3.62
CA GLN A 298 3.18 23.44 -3.75
C GLN A 298 1.84 22.82 -4.15
N THR A 299 1.24 23.40 -5.17
CA THR A 299 0.07 22.85 -5.85
C THR A 299 0.48 22.41 -7.25
N TRP A 300 0.11 21.21 -7.66
CA TRP A 300 0.40 20.68 -9.00
C TRP A 300 -0.90 20.38 -9.74
N LYS A 301 -1.04 20.92 -10.95
CA LYS A 301 -2.15 20.55 -11.83
C LYS A 301 -1.98 19.12 -12.30
N ILE A 302 -3.06 18.34 -12.28
CA ILE A 302 -3.06 16.96 -12.78
C ILE A 302 -2.68 16.95 -14.26
N PRO A 303 -1.63 16.19 -14.66
CA PRO A 303 -1.22 16.09 -16.06
C PRO A 303 -2.07 15.08 -16.83
N GLY A 304 -2.61 15.51 -17.97
CA GLY A 304 -3.40 14.67 -18.86
C GLY A 304 -4.77 14.27 -18.30
N SER A 305 -5.28 13.11 -18.73
CA SER A 305 -6.59 12.58 -18.35
C SER A 305 -6.47 11.45 -17.32
N ILE A 306 -6.08 11.80 -16.09
CA ILE A 306 -6.13 10.85 -14.97
C ILE A 306 -7.59 10.79 -14.47
N PRO A 307 -8.21 9.61 -14.37
CA PRO A 307 -9.55 9.48 -13.82
C PRO A 307 -9.57 9.81 -12.31
N CYS A 308 -10.47 10.71 -11.93
CA CYS A 308 -10.99 10.77 -10.57
C CYS A 308 -11.92 9.57 -10.39
N ILE A 309 -11.56 8.63 -9.53
CA ILE A 309 -12.34 7.41 -9.32
C ILE A 309 -13.54 7.69 -8.43
N ILE A 310 -13.34 8.53 -7.43
CA ILE A 310 -14.38 8.92 -6.50
C ILE A 310 -13.99 10.23 -5.82
N LYS A 311 -15.00 11.02 -5.45
CA LYS A 311 -14.87 12.08 -4.46
C LYS A 311 -15.24 11.51 -3.10
N LEU A 312 -14.25 11.26 -2.26
CA LEU A 312 -14.48 10.69 -0.94
C LEU A 312 -14.49 11.79 0.11
N ASN A 313 -15.54 11.80 0.94
CA ASN A 313 -15.70 12.73 2.06
C ASN A 313 -15.92 14.20 1.67
N SER A 314 -16.02 15.05 2.71
CA SER A 314 -15.43 16.38 2.69
C SER A 314 -13.96 16.32 3.14
N LEU A 315 -13.09 17.21 2.65
CA LEU A 315 -11.70 17.30 3.11
C LEU A 315 -11.59 17.39 4.66
N ASN A 316 -12.59 17.99 5.32
CA ASN A 316 -12.66 18.08 6.78
C ASN A 316 -12.72 16.72 7.48
N ASP A 317 -13.39 15.71 6.89
CA ASP A 317 -13.43 14.37 7.49
C ASP A 317 -12.03 13.74 7.45
N SER A 318 -11.31 13.92 6.34
CA SER A 318 -9.97 13.39 6.16
C SER A 318 -8.97 14.08 7.11
N VAL A 319 -9.11 15.40 7.29
CA VAL A 319 -8.36 16.16 8.31
C VAL A 319 -8.69 15.69 9.72
N SER A 320 -9.97 15.40 10.01
CA SER A 320 -10.40 14.90 11.31
C SER A 320 -9.83 13.51 11.59
N TYR A 321 -9.81 12.63 10.59
CA TYR A 321 -9.15 11.33 10.68
C TYR A 321 -7.66 11.47 10.99
N LEU A 322 -6.95 12.32 10.25
CA LEU A 322 -5.54 12.60 10.48
C LEU A 322 -5.29 13.09 11.91
N ARG A 323 -6.10 14.02 12.43
CA ARG A 323 -5.94 14.53 13.80
C ARG A 323 -6.25 13.48 14.87
N ASN A 324 -7.36 12.76 14.71
CA ASN A 324 -7.90 11.91 15.76
C ASN A 324 -7.32 10.50 15.74
N VAL A 325 -6.91 9.97 14.59
CA VAL A 325 -6.38 8.61 14.50
C VAL A 325 -4.87 8.65 14.42
N VAL A 326 -4.31 9.42 13.48
CA VAL A 326 -2.86 9.49 13.29
C VAL A 326 -2.20 10.34 14.39
N GLY A 327 -2.81 11.46 14.78
CA GLY A 327 -2.31 12.33 15.84
C GLY A 327 -2.28 11.68 17.23
N LEU A 328 -3.18 10.74 17.53
CA LEU A 328 -3.16 9.98 18.79
C LEU A 328 -1.99 8.99 18.87
N VAL A 329 -1.55 8.42 17.73
CA VAL A 329 -0.39 7.52 17.69
C VAL A 329 0.91 8.21 18.13
N ASN A 330 1.00 9.54 18.05
CA ASN A 330 2.16 10.33 18.47
C ASN A 330 2.12 10.84 19.91
N LYS A 331 1.05 10.57 20.68
CA LYS A 331 1.06 10.83 22.14
C LYS A 331 1.65 9.61 22.85
N GLY A 332 2.96 9.46 22.72
CA GLY A 332 3.77 8.49 23.47
C GLY A 332 4.25 9.05 24.79
#